data_AF-A0A7W6KEZ9-F1
#
_entry.id   AF-A0A7W6KEZ9-F1
#
_cell.length_a   1.000
_cell.length_b   1.000
_cell.length_c   1.000
_cell.angle_alpha   90.00
_cell.angle_beta   90.00
_cell.angle_gamma   90.00
#
_symmetry.space_group_name_H-M   'P 1'
#
loop_
_entity.id
_entity.type
_entity.pdbx_description
1 polymer ?
#
loop_
_entity_poly.entity_id
_entity_poly.type
_entity_poly.pdbx_seq_one_letter_code
_entity_poly.pdbx_strand_id
1 'polypeptide(L)'
;MKPINAIEIRSAYTKFILNFAFLTIFSILCIYLFFAASDYEYALLDKKVKETEKLSYLRKDINTNFDLIQVRFKELALYRDYNANEMSKQSILLNDIQSANNKIKELISKKTENSPSFDLYAKLNNNVGAMADLQDSLIKSRGDIQRYKEQINDCQRINQAAAKKIRNGQFGR
;
A
#
# COMPACT_ATOMS: atom_id res chain seq x y z
N MET A 1 68.94 -63.81 14.63
CA MET A 1 67.86 -62.86 14.24
C MET A 1 66.57 -63.39 14.83
N LYS A 2 65.86 -62.59 15.65
CA LYS A 2 64.63 -63.02 16.33
C LYS A 2 63.53 -63.26 15.28
N PRO A 3 62.82 -64.39 15.30
CA PRO A 3 61.78 -64.66 14.31
C PRO A 3 60.66 -63.62 14.45
N ILE A 4 60.29 -63.03 13.32
CA ILE A 4 59.23 -62.03 13.22
C ILE A 4 57.91 -62.70 13.56
N ASN A 5 57.26 -62.24 14.64
CA ASN A 5 55.98 -62.74 15.07
C ASN A 5 54.86 -62.19 14.16
N ALA A 6 54.63 -62.87 13.03
CA ALA A 6 53.70 -62.44 11.99
C ALA A 6 52.25 -62.25 12.48
N ILE A 7 51.87 -62.92 13.57
CA ILE A 7 50.53 -62.84 14.19
C ILE A 7 50.32 -61.47 14.86
N GLU A 8 51.34 -60.97 15.55
CA GLU A 8 51.31 -59.69 16.26
C GLU A 8 51.25 -58.52 15.26
N ILE A 9 52.02 -58.63 14.17
CA ILE A 9 52.00 -57.65 13.07
C ILE A 9 50.63 -57.63 12.39
N ARG A 10 50.03 -58.80 12.12
CA ARG A 10 48.71 -58.87 11.46
C ARG A 10 47.61 -58.24 12.32
N SER A 11 47.64 -58.46 13.64
CA SER A 11 46.71 -57.85 14.61
C SER A 11 46.88 -56.33 14.72
N ALA A 12 48.12 -55.85 14.75
CA ALA A 12 48.41 -54.41 14.77
C ALA A 12 47.92 -53.73 13.47
N TYR A 13 48.14 -54.37 12.32
CA TYR A 13 47.69 -53.86 11.02
C TYR A 13 46.16 -53.80 10.90
N THR A 14 45.43 -54.82 11.35
CA THR A 14 43.96 -54.79 11.35
C THR A 14 43.41 -53.70 12.28
N LYS A 15 43.97 -53.52 13.48
CA LYS A 15 43.58 -52.41 14.36
C LYS A 15 43.85 -51.05 13.73
N PHE A 16 44.99 -50.89 13.05
CA PHE A 16 45.32 -49.66 12.33
C PHE A 16 44.32 -49.38 11.21
N ILE A 17 44.03 -50.37 10.36
CA ILE A 17 43.06 -50.23 9.26
C ILE A 17 41.67 -49.89 9.80
N LEU A 18 41.24 -50.52 10.89
CA LEU A 18 39.91 -50.29 11.48
C LEU A 18 39.80 -48.88 12.05
N ASN A 19 40.82 -48.41 12.78
CA ASN A 19 40.88 -47.03 13.26
C ASN A 19 40.91 -46.01 12.10
N PHE A 20 41.70 -46.29 11.06
CA PHE A 20 41.78 -45.43 9.88
C PHE A 20 40.45 -45.35 9.13
N ALA A 21 39.78 -46.49 8.94
CA ALA A 21 38.45 -46.54 8.33
C ALA A 21 37.41 -45.79 9.16
N PHE A 22 37.42 -45.98 10.48
CA PHE A 22 36.53 -45.26 11.40
C PHE A 22 36.74 -43.74 11.33
N LEU A 23 37.99 -43.27 11.40
CA LEU A 23 38.33 -41.85 11.26
C LEU A 23 37.90 -41.29 9.90
N THR A 24 38.10 -42.06 8.82
CA THR A 24 37.70 -41.64 7.47
C THR A 24 36.18 -41.50 7.36
N ILE A 25 35.42 -42.49 7.84
CA ILE A 25 33.95 -42.45 7.84
C ILE A 25 33.46 -41.29 8.71
N PHE A 26 34.04 -41.10 9.89
CA PHE A 26 33.68 -40.01 10.79
C PHE A 26 33.95 -38.64 10.15
N SER A 27 35.10 -38.47 9.49
CA SER A 27 35.42 -37.25 8.75
C SER A 27 34.42 -36.97 7.63
N ILE A 28 34.04 -37.99 6.85
CA ILE A 28 33.03 -37.85 5.79
C ILE A 28 31.68 -37.46 6.39
N LEU A 29 31.30 -38.07 7.51
CA LEU A 29 30.04 -37.77 8.21
C LEU A 29 30.01 -36.34 8.76
N CYS A 30 31.12 -35.82 9.30
CA CYS A 30 31.21 -34.42 9.70
C CYS A 30 31.00 -33.46 8.52
N ILE A 31 31.64 -33.73 7.37
CA ILE A 31 31.47 -32.93 6.16
C ILE A 31 30.01 -33.00 5.67
N TYR A 32 29.41 -34.18 5.67
CA TYR A 32 28.00 -34.37 5.30
C TYR A 32 27.06 -33.56 6.20
N LEU A 33 27.23 -33.65 7.52
CA LEU A 33 26.41 -32.90 8.47
C LEU A 33 26.60 -31.38 8.33
N PHE A 34 27.82 -30.93 8.03
CA PHE A 34 28.09 -29.53 7.76
C PHE A 34 27.31 -29.02 6.54
N PHE A 35 27.36 -29.74 5.41
CA PHE A 35 26.58 -29.37 4.23
C PHE A 35 25.08 -29.45 4.48
N ALA A 36 24.59 -30.50 5.14
CA ALA A 36 23.17 -30.64 5.47
C ALA A 36 22.65 -29.51 6.37
N ALA A 37 23.45 -29.08 7.36
CA ALA A 37 23.11 -27.94 8.20
C ALA A 37 23.13 -26.63 7.39
N SER A 38 24.12 -26.45 6.53
CA SER A 38 24.22 -25.25 5.67
C SER A 38 23.02 -25.14 4.72
N ASP A 39 22.63 -26.22 4.05
CA ASP A 39 21.47 -26.25 3.15
C ASP A 39 20.16 -25.90 3.90
N TYR A 40 20.01 -26.39 5.12
CA TYR A 40 18.86 -26.06 5.97
C TYR A 40 18.82 -24.58 6.34
N GLU A 41 19.96 -24.00 6.73
CA GLU A 41 20.06 -22.57 7.02
C GLU A 41 19.76 -21.71 5.78
N TYR A 42 20.27 -22.08 4.60
CA TYR A 42 19.96 -21.39 3.35
C TYR A 42 18.47 -21.44 3.03
N ALA A 43 17.82 -22.60 3.18
CA ALA A 43 16.39 -22.73 2.93
C ALA A 43 15.54 -21.90 3.91
N LEU A 44 15.96 -21.81 5.17
CA LEU A 44 15.30 -20.97 6.18
C LEU A 44 15.49 -19.48 5.86
N LEU A 45 16.69 -19.09 5.44
CA LEU A 45 17.01 -17.71 5.08
C LEU A 45 16.23 -17.27 3.84
N ASP A 46 16.17 -18.10 2.80
CA ASP A 46 15.39 -17.83 1.58
C ASP A 46 13.90 -17.59 1.88
N LYS A 47 13.31 -18.39 2.79
CA LYS A 47 11.94 -18.18 3.26
C LYS A 47 11.75 -16.81 3.92
N LYS A 48 12.65 -16.44 4.85
CA LYS A 48 12.59 -15.13 5.53
C LYS A 48 12.78 -13.96 4.57
N VAL A 49 13.67 -14.10 3.58
CA VAL A 49 13.88 -13.09 2.54
C VAL A 49 12.59 -12.90 1.74
N LYS A 50 11.96 -13.99 1.29
CA LYS A 50 10.69 -13.93 0.54
C LYS A 50 9.55 -13.29 1.34
N GLU A 51 9.45 -13.56 2.63
CA GLU A 51 8.45 -12.91 3.50
C GLU A 51 8.71 -11.41 3.66
N THR A 52 9.98 -11.04 3.85
CA THR A 52 10.40 -9.64 3.96
C THR A 52 10.16 -8.89 2.65
N GLU A 53 10.43 -9.53 1.51
CA GLU A 53 10.21 -8.96 0.19
C GLU A 53 8.72 -8.71 -0.06
N LYS A 54 7.85 -9.68 0.26
CA LYS A 54 6.38 -9.52 0.19
C LYS A 54 5.89 -8.35 1.04
N LEU A 55 6.42 -8.22 2.26
CA LEU A 55 6.09 -7.10 3.15
C LEU A 55 6.56 -5.76 2.56
N SER A 56 7.74 -5.72 1.97
CA SER A 56 8.30 -4.55 1.29
C SER A 56 7.44 -4.12 0.11
N TYR A 57 7.04 -5.05 -0.76
CA TYR A 57 6.12 -4.78 -1.87
C TYR A 57 4.78 -4.24 -1.38
N LEU A 58 4.19 -4.85 -0.34
CA LEU A 58 2.93 -4.37 0.22
C LEU A 58 3.02 -2.92 0.71
N ARG A 59 4.10 -2.57 1.42
CA ARG A 59 4.33 -1.19 1.88
C ARG A 59 4.54 -0.23 0.71
N LYS A 60 5.27 -0.66 -0.31
CA LYS A 60 5.50 0.13 -1.53
C LYS A 60 4.18 0.43 -2.25
N ASP A 61 3.30 -0.55 -2.38
CA ASP A 61 2.00 -0.38 -3.01
C ASP A 61 1.11 0.58 -2.21
N ILE A 62 1.07 0.45 -0.88
CA ILE A 62 0.35 1.37 0.00
C ILE A 62 0.86 2.80 -0.19
N ASN A 63 2.17 3.01 -0.15
CA ASN A 63 2.77 4.34 -0.31
C ASN A 63 2.48 4.93 -1.69
N THR A 64 2.55 4.12 -2.75
CA THR A 64 2.24 4.57 -4.12
C THR A 64 0.79 5.06 -4.22
N ASN A 65 -0.15 4.40 -3.55
CA ASN A 65 -1.55 4.86 -3.52
C ASN A 65 -1.70 6.14 -2.68
N PHE A 66 -0.97 6.30 -1.58
CA PHE A 66 -0.95 7.56 -0.83
C PHE A 66 -0.37 8.72 -1.65
N ASP A 67 0.68 8.48 -2.43
CA ASP A 67 1.26 9.48 -3.33
C ASP A 67 0.25 9.92 -4.40
N LEU A 68 -0.47 8.95 -4.99
CA LEU A 68 -1.56 9.24 -5.93
C LEU A 68 -2.63 10.13 -5.28
N ILE A 69 -3.09 9.77 -4.08
CA ILE A 69 -4.07 10.55 -3.32
C ILE A 69 -3.56 11.97 -3.07
N GLN A 70 -2.29 12.12 -2.69
CA GLN A 70 -1.69 13.43 -2.45
C GLN A 70 -1.68 14.29 -3.73
N VAL A 71 -1.31 13.71 -4.88
CA VAL A 71 -1.34 14.41 -6.17
C VAL A 71 -2.76 14.84 -6.53
N ARG A 72 -3.74 13.95 -6.37
CA ARG A 72 -5.15 14.24 -6.66
C ARG A 72 -5.71 15.35 -5.76
N PHE A 73 -5.39 15.36 -4.47
CA PHE A 73 -5.77 16.46 -3.58
C PHE A 73 -5.11 17.79 -3.97
N LYS A 74 -3.85 17.78 -4.41
CA LYS A 74 -3.18 18.98 -4.93
C LYS A 74 -3.88 19.50 -6.18
N GLU A 75 -4.28 18.63 -7.09
CA GLU A 75 -5.04 18.99 -8.29
C GLU A 75 -6.42 19.56 -7.92
N LEU A 76 -7.13 18.93 -6.97
CA LEU A 76 -8.41 19.44 -6.43
C LEU A 76 -8.31 20.85 -5.85
N ALA A 77 -7.18 21.19 -5.21
CA ALA A 77 -6.96 22.51 -4.64
C ALA A 77 -6.80 23.63 -5.69
N LEU A 78 -6.51 23.29 -6.95
CA LEU A 78 -6.37 24.26 -8.04
C LEU A 78 -7.72 24.74 -8.58
N TYR A 79 -8.77 23.92 -8.47
CA TYR A 79 -10.09 24.28 -8.98
C TYR A 79 -10.82 25.21 -8.02
N ARG A 80 -11.11 26.42 -8.50
CA ARG A 80 -11.76 27.49 -7.72
C ARG A 80 -13.10 27.93 -8.30
N ASP A 81 -13.33 27.70 -9.59
CA ASP A 81 -14.46 28.28 -10.29
C ASP A 81 -15.62 27.29 -10.41
N TYR A 82 -16.84 27.82 -10.27
CA TYR A 82 -18.05 27.04 -10.47
C TYR A 82 -18.38 26.97 -11.97
N ASN A 83 -17.70 26.08 -12.67
CA ASN A 83 -17.96 25.73 -14.06
C ASN A 83 -18.27 24.24 -14.17
N ALA A 84 -19.24 23.86 -15.01
CA ALA A 84 -19.62 22.45 -15.24
C ALA A 84 -18.42 21.56 -15.60
N ASN A 85 -17.45 22.09 -16.35
CA ASN A 85 -16.24 21.36 -16.71
C ASN A 85 -15.31 21.13 -15.49
N GLU A 86 -15.18 22.13 -14.62
CA GLU A 86 -14.38 21.99 -13.38
C GLU A 86 -15.07 21.05 -12.39
N MET A 87 -16.39 21.13 -12.24
CA MET A 87 -17.15 20.23 -11.37
C MET A 87 -17.03 18.77 -11.81
N SER A 88 -17.12 18.49 -13.11
CA SER A 88 -16.92 17.14 -13.64
C SER A 88 -15.51 16.62 -13.32
N LYS A 89 -14.47 17.45 -13.52
CA LYS A 89 -13.09 17.09 -13.16
C LYS A 89 -12.91 16.88 -11.67
N GLN A 90 -13.45 17.75 -10.82
CA GLN A 90 -13.40 17.59 -9.36
C GLN A 90 -14.04 16.27 -8.91
N SER A 91 -15.18 15.89 -9.51
CA SER A 91 -15.85 14.62 -9.20
C SER A 91 -14.99 13.41 -9.60
N ILE A 92 -14.34 13.45 -10.77
CA ILE A 92 -13.41 12.40 -11.21
C ILE A 92 -12.24 12.28 -10.21
N LEU A 93 -11.63 13.39 -9.83
CA LEU A 93 -10.50 13.41 -8.89
C LEU A 93 -10.89 12.90 -7.50
N LEU A 94 -12.09 13.23 -7.02
CA LEU A 94 -12.60 12.68 -5.76
C LEU A 94 -12.84 11.18 -5.84
N ASN A 95 -13.38 10.70 -6.95
CA ASN A 95 -13.59 9.26 -7.15
C ASN A 95 -12.26 8.50 -7.22
N ASP A 96 -11.23 9.08 -7.87
CA ASP A 96 -9.87 8.53 -7.87
C ASP A 96 -9.31 8.41 -6.45
N ILE A 97 -9.50 9.45 -5.62
CA ILE A 97 -9.08 9.44 -4.21
C ILE A 97 -9.81 8.35 -3.43
N GLN A 98 -11.13 8.26 -3.56
CA GLN A 98 -11.94 7.26 -2.86
C GLN A 98 -11.55 5.84 -3.29
N SER A 99 -11.30 5.64 -4.58
CA SER A 99 -10.86 4.35 -5.13
C SER A 99 -9.48 3.95 -4.59
N ALA A 100 -8.51 4.87 -4.57
CA ALA A 100 -7.20 4.64 -3.99
C ALA A 100 -7.27 4.38 -2.47
N ASN A 101 -8.12 5.12 -1.75
CA ASN A 101 -8.34 4.93 -0.32
C ASN A 101 -8.96 3.55 0.00
N ASN A 102 -9.90 3.10 -0.83
CA ASN A 102 -10.47 1.75 -0.74
C ASN A 102 -9.41 0.68 -1.07
N LYS A 103 -8.54 0.95 -2.05
CA LYS A 103 -7.45 0.04 -2.39
C LYS A 103 -6.45 -0.13 -1.26
N ILE A 104 -6.06 0.96 -0.60
CA ILE A 104 -5.19 0.91 0.57
C ILE A 104 -5.85 0.11 1.70
N LYS A 105 -7.16 0.29 1.95
CA LYS A 105 -7.90 -0.52 2.92
C LYS A 105 -7.85 -2.03 2.60
N GLU A 106 -7.97 -2.40 1.32
CA GLU A 106 -7.82 -3.78 0.84
C GLU A 106 -6.38 -4.30 1.00
N LEU A 107 -5.37 -3.46 0.78
CA LEU A 107 -3.97 -3.84 0.97
C LEU A 107 -3.64 -4.04 2.46
N ILE A 108 -4.13 -3.16 3.33
CA ILE A 108 -3.94 -3.27 4.78
C ILE A 108 -4.62 -4.54 5.33
N SER A 109 -5.79 -4.94 4.79
CA SER A 109 -6.47 -6.17 5.24
C SER A 109 -5.72 -7.46 4.88
N LYS A 110 -4.82 -7.41 3.88
CA LYS A 110 -3.95 -8.54 3.49
C LYS A 110 -2.70 -8.68 4.35
N LYS A 111 -2.53 -7.87 5.40
CA LYS A 111 -1.36 -7.97 6.28
C LYS A 111 -1.32 -9.34 6.97
N THR A 112 -0.15 -9.97 6.94
CA THR A 112 0.12 -11.22 7.66
C THR A 112 0.60 -10.96 9.09
N GLU A 113 1.16 -9.78 9.35
CA GLU A 113 1.69 -9.38 10.65
C GLU A 113 1.14 -8.03 11.11
N ASN A 114 0.85 -7.92 12.41
CA ASN A 114 0.52 -6.64 13.03
C ASN A 114 1.81 -5.89 13.34
N SER A 115 2.04 -4.80 12.60
CA SER A 115 3.15 -3.87 12.82
C SER A 115 2.58 -2.47 13.11
N PRO A 116 3.21 -1.68 14.02
CA PRO A 116 2.78 -0.30 14.29
C PRO A 116 2.69 0.58 13.04
N SER A 117 3.46 0.26 12.00
CA SER A 117 3.40 0.96 10.71
C SER A 117 2.05 0.79 10.02
N PHE A 118 1.42 -0.39 10.11
CA PHE A 118 0.09 -0.62 9.53
C PHE A 118 -1.01 0.10 10.30
N ASP A 119 -0.85 0.30 11.60
CA ASP A 119 -1.79 1.09 12.38
C ASP A 119 -1.72 2.57 11.96
N LEU A 120 -0.52 3.08 11.66
CA LEU A 120 -0.35 4.42 11.10
C LEU A 120 -0.99 4.53 9.71
N TYR A 121 -0.76 3.56 8.82
CA TYR A 121 -1.42 3.54 7.51
C TYR A 121 -2.94 3.50 7.63
N ALA A 122 -3.49 2.71 8.55
CA ALA A 122 -4.94 2.65 8.78
C ALA A 122 -5.50 3.99 9.27
N LYS A 123 -4.83 4.64 10.23
CA LYS A 123 -5.21 5.98 10.70
C LYS A 123 -5.15 7.01 9.58
N LEU A 124 -4.08 7.00 8.78
CA LEU A 124 -3.92 7.91 7.66
C LEU A 124 -5.01 7.70 6.61
N ASN A 125 -5.31 6.45 6.27
CA ASN A 125 -6.38 6.07 5.35
C ASN A 125 -7.77 6.56 5.81
N ASN A 126 -8.05 6.44 7.11
CA ASN A 126 -9.30 6.95 7.69
C ASN A 126 -9.36 8.49 7.59
N ASN A 127 -8.26 9.18 7.87
CA ASN A 127 -8.19 10.63 7.77
C ASN A 127 -8.37 11.11 6.32
N VAL A 128 -7.77 10.41 5.35
CA VAL A 128 -7.95 10.66 3.92
C VAL A 128 -9.42 10.49 3.52
N GLY A 129 -10.08 9.42 3.99
CA GLY A 129 -11.50 9.21 3.76
C GLY A 129 -12.35 10.37 4.27
N ALA A 130 -12.15 10.76 5.54
CA ALA A 130 -12.85 11.90 6.12
C ALA A 130 -12.57 13.22 5.36
N MET A 131 -11.34 13.43 4.89
CA MET A 131 -10.98 14.61 4.10
C MET A 131 -11.68 14.62 2.73
N ALA A 132 -11.81 13.46 2.07
CA ALA A 132 -12.54 13.35 0.80
C ALA A 132 -14.04 13.65 0.99
N ASP A 133 -14.65 13.15 2.06
CA ASP A 133 -16.06 13.41 2.39
C ASP A 133 -16.31 14.90 2.69
N LEU A 134 -15.39 15.54 3.42
CA LEU A 134 -15.42 16.99 3.65
C LEU A 134 -15.29 17.78 2.35
N GLN A 135 -14.41 17.36 1.45
CA GLN A 135 -14.21 18.01 0.16
C GLN A 135 -15.44 17.88 -0.74
N ASP A 136 -16.07 16.71 -0.80
CA ASP A 136 -17.33 16.50 -1.52
C ASP A 136 -18.45 17.40 -0.98
N SER A 137 -18.60 17.44 0.35
CA SER A 137 -19.56 18.32 1.02
C SER A 137 -19.32 19.80 0.69
N LEU A 138 -18.05 20.23 0.64
CA LEU A 138 -17.68 21.60 0.25
C LEU A 138 -18.01 21.91 -1.21
N ILE A 139 -17.76 20.98 -2.14
CA ILE A 139 -18.10 21.15 -3.55
C ILE A 139 -19.62 21.30 -3.72
N LYS A 140 -20.38 20.42 -3.06
CA LYS A 140 -21.85 20.48 -3.08
C LYS A 140 -22.37 21.81 -2.51
N SER A 141 -21.83 22.24 -1.36
CA SER A 141 -22.20 23.51 -0.73
C SER A 141 -21.90 24.71 -1.63
N ARG A 142 -20.73 24.76 -2.28
CA ARG A 142 -20.43 25.81 -3.26
C ARG A 142 -21.41 25.82 -4.42
N GLY A 143 -21.82 24.64 -4.90
CA GLY A 143 -22.80 24.54 -5.96
C GLY A 143 -24.19 25.01 -5.58
N ASP A 144 -24.63 24.69 -4.36
CA ASP A 144 -25.88 25.22 -3.84
C ASP A 144 -25.83 26.75 -3.71
N ILE A 145 -24.73 27.31 -3.20
CA ILE A 145 -24.52 28.78 -3.10
C ILE A 145 -24.63 29.45 -4.48
N GLN A 146 -23.95 28.92 -5.49
CA GLN A 146 -23.97 29.51 -6.82
C GLN A 146 -25.36 29.42 -7.46
N ARG A 147 -26.05 28.29 -7.31
CA ARG A 147 -27.44 28.13 -7.76
C ARG A 147 -28.37 29.14 -7.07
N TYR A 148 -28.24 29.37 -5.77
CA TYR A 148 -29.03 30.37 -5.06
C TYR A 148 -28.73 31.80 -5.54
N LYS A 149 -27.47 32.11 -5.82
CA LYS A 149 -27.07 33.40 -6.38
C LYS A 149 -27.71 33.66 -7.74
N GLU A 150 -27.75 32.64 -8.60
CA GLU A 150 -28.42 32.71 -9.90
C GLU A 150 -29.93 32.93 -9.76
N GLN A 151 -30.59 32.19 -8.87
CA GLN A 151 -32.02 32.37 -8.59
C GLN A 151 -32.36 33.77 -8.07
N ILE A 152 -31.52 34.33 -7.18
CA ILE A 152 -31.69 35.69 -6.67
C ILE A 152 -31.53 36.72 -7.80
N ASN A 153 -30.51 36.57 -8.64
CA ASN A 153 -30.28 37.45 -9.78
C ASN A 153 -31.44 37.41 -10.79
N ASP A 154 -31.97 36.22 -11.08
CA ASP A 154 -33.13 36.07 -11.95
C ASP A 154 -34.39 36.70 -11.35
N CYS A 155 -34.62 36.50 -10.05
CA CYS A 155 -35.71 37.16 -9.33
C CYS A 155 -35.60 38.69 -9.39
N GLN A 156 -34.40 39.23 -9.15
CA GLN A 156 -34.13 40.67 -9.28
C GLN A 156 -34.38 41.18 -10.70
N ARG A 157 -33.94 40.44 -11.73
CA ARG A 157 -34.15 40.80 -13.14
C ARG A 157 -35.64 40.81 -13.50
N ILE A 158 -36.40 39.80 -13.07
CA ILE A 158 -37.86 39.73 -13.27
C ILE A 158 -38.54 40.88 -12.54
N ASN A 159 -38.14 41.16 -11.30
CA ASN A 159 -38.72 42.25 -10.51
C ASN A 159 -38.44 43.63 -11.14
N GLN A 160 -37.22 43.89 -11.61
CA GLN A 160 -36.88 45.12 -12.33
C GLN A 160 -37.67 45.24 -13.65
N ALA A 161 -37.83 44.14 -14.39
CA ALA A 161 -38.63 44.11 -15.60
C ALA A 161 -40.12 44.40 -15.32
N ALA A 162 -40.68 43.81 -14.24
CA ALA A 162 -42.03 44.07 -13.79
C ALA A 162 -42.21 45.53 -13.33
N ALA A 163 -41.29 46.06 -12.51
CA ALA A 163 -41.30 47.46 -12.08
C ALA A 163 -41.23 48.44 -13.26
N LYS A 164 -40.41 48.14 -14.28
CA LYS A 164 -40.34 48.93 -15.52
C LYS A 164 -41.65 48.89 -16.31
N LYS A 165 -42.30 47.71 -16.41
CA LYS A 165 -43.63 47.59 -17.04
C LYS A 165 -44.71 48.38 -16.29
N ILE A 166 -44.69 48.35 -14.95
CA ILE A 166 -45.62 49.12 -14.10
C ILE A 166 -45.40 50.61 -14.30
N ARG A 167 -44.15 51.07 -14.24
CA ARG A 167 -43.80 52.49 -14.41
C ARG A 167 -44.16 53.05 -15.79
N ASN A 168 -44.09 52.21 -16.82
CA ASN A 168 -44.44 52.60 -18.19
C ASN A 168 -45.95 52.49 -18.49
N GLY A 169 -46.79 52.21 -17.50
CA GLY A 169 -48.25 52.19 -17.65
C GLY A 169 -48.80 51.05 -18.51
N GLN A 170 -48.00 50.02 -18.81
CA GLN A 170 -48.39 48.89 -19.68
C GLN A 170 -49.32 47.86 -18.99
N PHE A 171 -50.02 48.27 -17.95
CA PHE A 171 -51.09 47.51 -17.30
C PHE A 171 -52.42 48.31 -17.41
N GLY A 172 -52.79 48.65 -18.65
CA GLY A 172 -54.11 49.15 -19.00
C GLY A 172 -54.68 48.24 -20.08
N ARG A 173 -55.69 47.45 -19.69
CA ARG A 173 -56.61 46.59 -20.48
C ARG A 173 -56.13 46.05 -21.82
#